data_AF-A0A848XQA0-F1
#
_entry.id   AF-A0A848XQA0-F1
#
_cell.length_a   1.000
_cell.length_b   1.000
_cell.length_c   1.000
_cell.angle_alpha   90.00
_cell.angle_beta   90.00
_cell.angle_gamma   90.00
#
_symmetry.space_group_name_H-M   'P 1'
#
loop_
_entity.id
_entity.type
_entity.pdbx_description
1 polymer ?
#
loop_
_entity_poly.entity_id
_entity_poly.type
_entity_poly.pdbx_seq_one_letter_code
_entity_poly.pdbx_strand_id
1 'polypeptide(L)'
;MLTALDRARTGWLVLLISLSTLAGACGGEEQEPTTTPVVDESLEELFQAWRDFEAPEFVDGVPDYTADAMAAQAGALGNWVARLDDQGYEALDTSKRIDWHLVRAEVHGLDFDHRVRRPWARDPAFYVWI
;
A
#
# COMPACT_ATOMS: atom_id res chain seq x y z
N MET A 1 -30.97 0.33 63.07
CA MET A 1 -31.89 1.44 63.40
C MET A 1 -31.26 2.21 64.55
N LEU A 2 -30.87 3.47 64.49
CA LEU A 2 -30.64 4.46 63.40
C LEU A 2 -29.10 4.60 63.21
N THR A 3 -28.42 5.50 62.48
CA THR A 3 -28.61 6.40 61.30
C THR A 3 -27.19 6.52 60.69
N ALA A 4 -26.94 6.34 59.39
CA ALA A 4 -27.28 7.18 58.22
C ALA A 4 -26.39 8.43 58.02
N LEU A 5 -25.67 8.42 56.89
CA LEU A 5 -25.10 9.53 56.08
C LEU A 5 -23.88 10.38 56.53
N ASP A 6 -22.83 10.26 55.70
CA ASP A 6 -22.19 11.32 54.90
C ASP A 6 -21.30 12.43 55.52
N ARG A 7 -19.98 12.24 55.35
CA ARG A 7 -19.07 13.23 54.71
C ARG A 7 -17.74 12.52 54.33
N ALA A 8 -17.43 12.19 53.08
CA ALA A 8 -17.15 13.01 51.89
C ALA A 8 -15.68 13.47 51.75
N ARG A 9 -14.97 12.81 50.82
CA ARG A 9 -14.11 13.42 49.78
C ARG A 9 -12.94 14.35 50.19
N THR A 10 -11.91 13.81 50.86
CA THR A 10 -10.50 14.25 50.72
C THR A 10 -9.57 13.14 51.22
N GLY A 11 -8.43 12.88 50.55
CA GLY A 11 -7.39 11.98 51.09
C GLY A 11 -6.55 11.17 50.10
N TRP A 12 -6.99 10.97 48.85
CA TRP A 12 -6.19 10.25 47.84
C TRP A 12 -5.15 11.16 47.15
N LEU A 13 -4.19 11.63 47.94
CA LEU A 13 -2.99 12.31 47.47
C LEU A 13 -1.76 11.78 48.23
N VAL A 14 -0.84 11.17 47.47
CA VAL A 14 0.57 10.92 47.84
C VAL A 14 0.82 9.98 49.02
N LEU A 15 0.59 8.67 48.80
CA LEU A 15 1.36 7.53 49.35
C LEU A 15 0.91 6.29 48.55
N LEU A 16 1.74 5.34 48.09
CA LEU A 16 3.15 5.02 48.34
C LEU A 16 3.91 4.84 47.01
N ILE A 17 5.16 5.33 46.96
CA ILE A 17 6.16 4.90 45.96
C ILE A 17 6.99 3.77 46.60
N SER A 18 7.55 2.88 45.77
CA SER A 18 8.46 1.77 46.12
C SER A 18 7.81 0.47 46.64
N LEU A 19 7.61 -0.48 45.73
CA LEU A 19 7.95 -1.89 45.98
C LEU A 19 8.65 -2.44 44.73
N SER A 20 9.75 -3.17 44.93
CA SER A 20 10.76 -3.34 43.88
C SER A 20 10.52 -4.48 42.88
N THR A 21 10.97 -4.23 41.66
CA THR A 21 11.28 -5.15 40.55
C THR A 21 11.69 -6.58 40.93
N LEU A 22 11.21 -7.57 40.16
CA LEU A 22 11.92 -8.83 39.93
C LEU A 22 11.47 -9.51 38.62
N ALA A 23 12.43 -9.95 37.81
CA ALA A 23 12.35 -10.90 36.68
C ALA A 23 11.18 -10.77 35.66
N GLY A 24 11.48 -10.20 34.49
CA GLY A 24 10.56 -10.15 33.34
C GLY A 24 11.24 -9.83 32.01
N ALA A 25 12.43 -10.40 31.76
CA ALA A 25 13.31 -10.02 30.65
C ALA A 25 12.87 -10.64 29.29
N CYS A 26 11.75 -10.15 28.76
CA CYS A 26 11.40 -10.24 27.33
C CYS A 26 11.29 -8.84 26.70
N GLY A 27 12.19 -7.93 27.10
CA GLY A 27 12.44 -6.68 26.40
C GLY A 27 13.47 -6.91 25.30
N GLY A 28 13.04 -7.45 24.16
CA GLY A 28 13.75 -7.22 22.92
C GLY A 28 13.45 -5.79 22.49
N GLU A 29 14.43 -4.91 22.54
CA GLU A 29 14.35 -3.66 21.78
C GLU A 29 14.47 -4.05 20.31
N GLU A 30 13.33 -4.12 19.62
CA GLU A 30 13.25 -4.33 18.18
C GLU A 30 14.01 -3.18 17.53
N GLN A 31 15.26 -3.44 17.14
CA GLN A 31 16.18 -2.40 16.71
C GLN A 31 15.77 -1.94 15.31
N GLU A 32 14.95 -0.87 15.25
CA GLU A 32 14.52 -0.27 13.98
C GLU A 32 15.72 -0.12 13.04
N PRO A 33 15.69 -0.75 11.85
CA PRO A 33 16.78 -0.63 10.91
C PRO A 33 16.84 0.82 10.44
N THR A 34 17.85 1.55 10.92
CA THR A 34 18.12 2.93 10.52
C THR A 34 18.68 2.93 9.09
N THR A 35 17.81 2.67 8.13
CA THR A 35 18.11 2.72 6.70
C THR A 35 18.39 4.18 6.33
N THR A 36 19.64 4.47 6.01
CA THR A 36 20.07 5.75 5.43
C THR A 36 19.20 6.08 4.21
N PRO A 37 18.71 7.32 4.04
CA PRO A 37 17.73 7.65 3.00
C PRO A 37 18.32 7.63 1.59
N VAL A 38 18.39 6.43 1.01
CA VAL A 38 17.88 6.21 -0.35
C VAL A 38 16.36 6.41 -0.28
N VAL A 39 15.77 7.03 -1.29
CA VAL A 39 14.29 7.10 -1.39
C VAL A 39 13.81 5.75 -1.88
N ASP A 40 13.52 4.88 -0.92
CA ASP A 40 12.94 3.55 -1.13
C ASP A 40 11.43 3.73 -1.34
N GLU A 41 10.94 3.43 -2.54
CA GLU A 41 9.52 3.60 -2.90
C GLU A 41 8.70 2.51 -2.19
N SER A 42 7.69 2.88 -1.41
CA SER A 42 6.81 1.88 -0.79
C SER A 42 5.90 1.22 -1.83
N LEU A 43 5.50 -0.03 -1.58
CA LEU A 43 4.58 -0.78 -2.43
C LEU A 43 3.24 -0.04 -2.60
N GLU A 44 2.83 0.68 -1.56
CA GLU A 44 1.65 1.52 -1.51
C GLU A 44 1.78 2.75 -2.43
N GLU A 45 2.94 3.41 -2.48
CA GLU A 45 3.26 4.50 -3.42
C GLU A 45 3.39 3.99 -4.86
N LEU A 46 4.06 2.86 -5.06
CA LEU A 46 4.19 2.18 -6.36
C LEU A 46 2.81 1.84 -6.94
N PHE A 47 1.87 1.34 -6.11
CA PHE A 47 0.52 1.02 -6.55
C PHE A 47 -0.30 2.26 -6.87
N GLN A 48 -0.21 3.34 -6.08
CA GLN A 48 -0.88 4.60 -6.41
C GLN A 48 -0.35 5.16 -7.73
N ALA A 49 0.97 5.20 -7.91
CA ALA A 49 1.59 5.64 -9.16
C ALA A 49 1.20 4.74 -10.35
N TRP A 50 1.09 3.42 -10.15
CA TRP A 50 0.59 2.49 -11.16
C TRP A 50 -0.84 2.82 -11.56
N ARG A 51 -1.71 3.09 -10.58
CA ARG A 51 -3.12 3.41 -10.83
C ARG A 51 -3.31 4.70 -11.61
N ASP A 52 -2.42 5.67 -11.44
CA ASP A 52 -2.40 6.92 -12.22
C ASP A 52 -1.84 6.72 -13.65
N PHE A 53 -0.98 5.71 -13.87
CA PHE A 53 -0.39 5.37 -15.18
C PHE A 53 -1.25 4.43 -16.04
N GLU A 54 -1.95 3.49 -15.41
CA GLU A 54 -2.87 2.57 -16.09
C GLU A 54 -4.10 3.32 -16.64
N ALA A 55 -4.52 4.38 -15.94
CA ALA A 55 -5.58 5.26 -16.41
C ALA A 55 -5.18 5.97 -17.73
N PRO A 56 -6.04 6.01 -18.75
CA PRO A 56 -5.78 6.77 -19.97
C PRO A 56 -5.83 8.28 -19.70
N GLU A 57 -5.04 9.06 -20.44
CA GLU A 57 -5.24 10.51 -20.50
C GLU A 57 -6.59 10.84 -21.16
N PHE A 58 -7.16 12.00 -20.84
CA PHE A 58 -8.43 12.46 -21.40
C PHE A 58 -8.22 13.63 -22.36
N VAL A 59 -8.55 13.44 -23.63
CA VAL A 59 -8.50 14.47 -24.68
C VAL A 59 -9.93 14.89 -25.01
N ASP A 60 -10.23 16.20 -24.91
CA ASP A 60 -11.58 16.78 -25.09
C ASP A 60 -12.70 16.08 -24.28
N GLY A 61 -12.35 15.46 -23.15
CA GLY A 61 -13.27 14.73 -22.28
C GLY A 61 -13.49 13.26 -22.64
N VAL A 62 -12.72 12.71 -23.58
CA VAL A 62 -12.75 11.30 -23.99
C VAL A 62 -11.41 10.62 -23.65
N PRO A 63 -11.40 9.39 -23.10
CA PRO A 63 -10.19 8.60 -22.94
C PRO A 63 -9.39 8.39 -24.24
N ASP A 64 -8.09 8.68 -24.22
CA ASP A 64 -7.19 8.47 -25.36
C ASP A 64 -6.73 7.01 -25.43
N TYR A 65 -7.40 6.24 -26.29
CA TYR A 65 -7.00 4.89 -26.71
C TYR A 65 -6.45 4.86 -28.15
N THR A 66 -5.86 5.96 -28.63
CA THR A 66 -5.21 6.01 -29.94
C THR A 66 -4.03 5.05 -30.04
N ALA A 67 -3.62 4.72 -31.26
CA ALA A 67 -2.50 3.82 -31.51
C ALA A 67 -1.19 4.34 -30.89
N ASP A 68 -0.98 5.66 -30.88
CA ASP A 68 0.23 6.28 -30.35
C ASP A 68 0.23 6.32 -28.81
N ALA A 69 -0.91 6.69 -28.18
CA ALA A 69 -1.06 6.62 -26.72
C ALA A 69 -0.88 5.19 -26.18
N MET A 70 -1.49 4.21 -26.86
CA MET A 70 -1.35 2.79 -26.49
C MET A 70 0.06 2.24 -26.74
N ALA A 71 0.75 2.68 -27.80
CA ALA A 71 2.15 2.33 -28.02
C ALA A 71 3.07 2.94 -26.95
N ALA A 72 2.80 4.17 -26.50
CA ALA A 72 3.54 4.81 -25.41
C ALA A 72 3.32 4.08 -24.06
N GLN A 73 2.08 3.77 -23.71
CA GLN A 73 1.77 3.01 -22.49
C GLN A 73 2.43 1.62 -22.52
N ALA A 74 2.32 0.90 -23.64
CA ALA A 74 2.98 -0.40 -23.83
C ALA A 74 4.51 -0.30 -23.68
N GLY A 75 5.13 0.76 -24.21
CA GLY A 75 6.58 1.00 -24.10
C GLY A 75 7.05 1.25 -22.67
N ALA A 76 6.20 1.82 -21.82
CA ALA A 76 6.51 2.12 -20.43
C ALA A 76 6.38 0.91 -19.48
N LEU A 77 5.60 -0.13 -19.83
CA LEU A 77 5.34 -1.30 -18.98
C LEU A 77 6.61 -1.99 -18.44
N GLY A 78 7.69 -2.03 -19.22
CA GLY A 78 8.96 -2.63 -18.78
C GLY A 78 9.56 -1.96 -17.54
N ASN A 79 9.32 -0.65 -17.35
CA ASN A 79 9.76 0.10 -16.18
C ASN A 79 8.92 -0.23 -14.92
N TRP A 80 7.65 -0.58 -15.11
CA TRP A 80 6.76 -0.96 -14.01
C TRP A 80 7.04 -2.38 -13.51
N VAL A 81 7.38 -3.30 -14.40
CA VAL A 81 7.89 -4.62 -14.01
C VAL A 81 9.19 -4.48 -13.21
N ALA A 82 10.15 -3.67 -13.68
CA ALA A 82 11.40 -3.43 -12.98
C ALA A 82 11.19 -2.83 -11.57
N ARG A 83 10.40 -1.75 -11.44
CA ARG A 83 10.08 -1.13 -10.13
C ARG A 83 9.38 -2.10 -9.17
N LEU A 84 8.56 -3.02 -9.69
CA LEU A 84 7.89 -4.03 -8.87
C LEU A 84 8.82 -5.17 -8.45
N ASP A 85 9.75 -5.60 -9.31
CA ASP A 85 10.77 -6.58 -8.95
C ASP A 85 11.77 -6.00 -7.91
N ASP A 86 12.11 -4.70 -8.03
CA ASP A 86 12.98 -3.98 -7.09
C ASP A 86 12.38 -3.87 -5.66
N GLN A 87 11.06 -4.04 -5.49
CA GLN A 87 10.41 -4.14 -4.16
C GLN A 87 10.87 -5.35 -3.32
N GLY A 88 11.65 -6.27 -3.91
CA GLY A 88 12.36 -7.30 -3.15
C GLY A 88 11.46 -8.31 -2.44
N TYR A 89 10.50 -8.90 -3.17
CA TYR A 89 9.46 -9.84 -2.69
C TYR A 89 9.87 -10.79 -1.53
N GLU A 90 11.07 -11.37 -1.55
CA GLU A 90 11.52 -12.32 -0.52
C GLU A 90 11.88 -11.67 0.84
N ALA A 91 12.03 -10.35 0.90
CA ALA A 91 12.18 -9.59 2.14
C ALA A 91 10.84 -9.15 2.77
N LEU A 92 9.75 -9.17 1.99
CA LEU A 92 8.43 -8.73 2.45
C LEU A 92 7.81 -9.69 3.48
N ASP A 93 6.98 -9.15 4.37
CA ASP A 93 6.11 -9.93 5.25
C ASP A 93 4.93 -10.57 4.48
N THR A 94 4.19 -11.46 5.13
CA THR A 94 3.10 -12.22 4.49
C THR A 94 1.97 -11.33 3.94
N SER A 95 1.66 -10.18 4.55
CA SER A 95 0.66 -9.25 4.01
C SER A 95 1.22 -8.57 2.76
N LYS A 96 2.38 -7.93 2.87
CA LYS A 96 3.00 -7.23 1.72
C LYS A 96 3.31 -8.17 0.55
N ARG A 97 3.56 -9.47 0.78
CA ARG A 97 3.63 -10.48 -0.30
C ARG A 97 2.30 -10.69 -1.02
N ILE A 98 1.17 -10.69 -0.31
CA ILE A 98 -0.16 -10.77 -0.94
C ILE A 98 -0.41 -9.50 -1.76
N ASP A 99 -0.17 -8.34 -1.18
CA ASP A 99 -0.35 -7.04 -1.84
C ASP A 99 0.55 -6.92 -3.08
N TRP A 100 1.80 -7.41 -3.01
CA TRP A 100 2.73 -7.47 -4.14
C TRP A 100 2.21 -8.37 -5.27
N HIS A 101 1.59 -9.52 -4.96
CA HIS A 101 0.94 -10.36 -5.97
C HIS A 101 -0.30 -9.71 -6.59
N LEU A 102 -0.99 -8.81 -5.88
CA LEU A 102 -2.08 -8.00 -6.46
C LEU A 102 -1.53 -6.98 -7.47
N VAL A 103 -0.55 -6.15 -7.08
CA VAL A 103 0.10 -5.20 -8.01
C VAL A 103 0.67 -5.93 -9.23
N ARG A 104 1.27 -7.10 -9.02
CA ARG A 104 1.80 -7.96 -10.09
C ARG A 104 0.73 -8.49 -11.03
N ALA A 105 -0.49 -8.76 -10.53
CA ALA A 105 -1.60 -9.20 -11.36
C ALA A 105 -2.07 -8.07 -12.30
N GLU A 106 -2.17 -6.84 -11.80
CA GLU A 106 -2.54 -5.67 -12.62
C GLU A 106 -1.47 -5.36 -13.68
N VAL A 107 -0.18 -5.30 -13.30
CA VAL A 107 0.93 -4.98 -14.21
C VAL A 107 1.03 -5.99 -15.37
N HIS A 108 0.93 -7.29 -15.08
CA HIS A 108 0.91 -8.32 -16.12
C HIS A 108 -0.45 -8.42 -16.85
N GLY A 109 -1.55 -7.97 -16.24
CA GLY A 109 -2.86 -7.86 -16.87
C GLY A 109 -2.86 -6.84 -18.01
N LEU A 110 -2.36 -5.63 -17.75
CA LEU A 110 -2.27 -4.58 -18.77
C LEU A 110 -1.28 -4.95 -19.90
N ASP A 111 -0.15 -5.60 -19.58
CA ASP A 111 0.75 -6.18 -20.59
C ASP A 111 0.08 -7.27 -21.46
N PHE A 112 -0.71 -8.16 -20.85
CA PHE A 112 -1.48 -9.14 -21.59
C PHE A 112 -2.55 -8.48 -22.48
N ASP A 113 -3.12 -7.36 -22.05
CA ASP A 113 -4.06 -6.60 -22.87
C ASP A 113 -3.36 -5.89 -24.03
N HIS A 114 -2.21 -5.26 -23.85
CA HIS A 114 -1.43 -4.66 -24.95
C HIS A 114 -0.95 -5.70 -25.97
N ARG A 115 -0.42 -6.84 -25.53
CA ARG A 115 0.11 -7.87 -26.43
C ARG A 115 -1.01 -8.72 -27.06
N VAL A 116 -1.94 -9.22 -26.23
CA VAL A 116 -2.84 -10.33 -26.58
C VAL A 116 -4.28 -9.88 -26.80
N ARG A 117 -4.99 -9.32 -25.80
CA ARG A 117 -6.43 -9.01 -25.95
C ARG A 117 -6.68 -7.81 -26.87
N ARG A 118 -6.09 -6.65 -26.55
CA ARG A 118 -6.29 -5.33 -27.18
C ARG A 118 -7.76 -4.93 -27.29
N PRO A 119 -8.51 -4.87 -26.16
CA PRO A 119 -9.95 -4.64 -26.17
C PRO A 119 -10.34 -3.35 -26.90
N TRP A 120 -9.65 -2.23 -26.65
CA TRP A 120 -9.87 -0.94 -27.35
C TRP A 120 -9.85 -1.03 -28.88
N ALA A 121 -9.09 -1.97 -29.46
CA ALA A 121 -8.93 -2.13 -30.90
C ALA A 121 -9.75 -3.29 -31.51
N ARG A 122 -10.49 -4.06 -30.69
CA ARG A 122 -11.11 -5.34 -31.11
C ARG A 122 -12.47 -5.65 -30.51
N ASP A 123 -12.82 -5.05 -29.39
CA ASP A 123 -14.12 -5.21 -28.74
C ASP A 123 -14.87 -3.87 -28.78
N PRO A 124 -15.85 -3.70 -29.68
CA PRO A 124 -16.67 -2.49 -29.73
C PRO A 124 -17.46 -2.22 -28.45
N ALA A 125 -17.69 -3.24 -27.59
CA ALA A 125 -18.36 -3.05 -26.31
C ALA A 125 -17.46 -2.42 -25.25
N PHE A 126 -16.13 -2.38 -25.44
CA PHE A 126 -15.19 -1.73 -24.52
C PHE A 126 -15.62 -0.29 -24.18
N TYR A 127 -15.97 0.50 -25.19
CA TYR A 127 -16.43 1.89 -25.08
C TYR A 127 -17.84 2.07 -24.49
N VAL A 128 -18.46 1.00 -23.97
CA VAL A 128 -19.78 1.01 -23.30
C VAL A 128 -19.67 0.70 -21.80
N TRP A 129 -18.52 0.17 -21.36
CA TRP A 129 -18.30 -0.30 -19.99
C TRP A 129 -17.14 0.41 -19.25
N ILE A 130 -16.53 1.41 -19.91
CA ILE A 130 -15.57 2.38 -19.33
C ILE A 130 -16.27 3.68 -18.91
#